data_AF-A0A2N2X4P5-F1
#
_entry.id   AF-A0A2N2X4P5-F1
#
_cell.length_a   1.000
_cell.length_b   1.000
_cell.length_c   1.000
_cell.angle_alpha   90.00
_cell.angle_beta   90.00
_cell.angle_gamma   90.00
#
_symmetry.space_group_name_H-M   'P 1'
#
loop_
_entity.id
_entity.type
_entity.pdbx_description
1 polymer ?
#
loop_
_entity_poly.entity_id
_entity_poly.type
_entity_poly.pdbx_seq_one_letter_code
_entity_poly.pdbx_strand_id
1 'polypeptide(L)'
;MKKVFLFLAIATIFPIFVWGQANTSTLTSYGYNSGVSGLYSSYFGIYTGKAATSSSTNNVFFGMYSGLKTTGSENTFIGRSAGFNNTTGGYNTYVGTWAGQNNSSGLRNTFIGNLSGYKNTGSYNVFIGFSAGYNETGSNKLYIDNSSTTLPLIYGDFSTDMIALNGRVGIKTNNPSATLHINQGMLLMTGSSFNGENWNGDVARILVDAGPSTGHNFLRFKNNNGTQVFITSNGKIFCNAIETTEIEVKQNVSFPDYVFEDTYKLMDLEDVSKFIQQNKHLPEIPSAKKIAQNGMKLSEITNSMMKKIEELTLYIIELDKTNKLLEERIKMLEE
;
A
#
# COMPACT_ATOMS: atom_id res chain seq x y z
N MET A 1 -72.19 -48.00 51.47
CA MET A 1 -72.33 -47.91 49.99
C MET A 1 -72.29 -46.45 49.57
N LYS A 2 -71.70 -46.21 48.40
CA LYS A 2 -71.10 -44.96 47.91
C LYS A 2 -72.01 -43.72 47.98
N LYS A 3 -71.47 -42.60 48.51
CA LYS A 3 -71.95 -41.25 48.20
C LYS A 3 -71.55 -40.93 46.76
N VAL A 4 -72.52 -40.41 46.00
CA VAL A 4 -72.46 -40.17 44.57
C VAL A 4 -72.78 -38.69 44.33
N PHE A 5 -71.98 -38.09 43.44
CA PHE A 5 -72.07 -36.77 42.79
C PHE A 5 -71.90 -35.50 43.63
N LEU A 6 -70.71 -34.90 43.50
CA LEU A 6 -70.53 -33.46 43.55
C LEU A 6 -69.45 -33.01 42.54
N PHE A 7 -69.80 -31.96 41.79
CA PHE A 7 -69.03 -31.04 40.95
C PHE A 7 -68.52 -31.44 39.55
N LEU A 8 -69.24 -30.86 38.57
CA LEU A 8 -68.85 -30.52 37.21
C LEU A 8 -67.47 -29.85 37.12
N ALA A 9 -66.61 -30.44 36.29
CA ALA A 9 -65.82 -29.83 35.22
C ALA A 9 -65.35 -28.37 35.37
N ILE A 10 -64.18 -28.17 35.99
CA ILE A 10 -63.17 -27.19 35.53
C ILE A 10 -61.78 -27.79 35.78
N ALA A 11 -61.27 -28.58 34.83
CA ALA A 11 -59.88 -29.07 34.84
C ALA A 11 -59.36 -29.22 33.41
N THR A 12 -59.47 -28.17 32.61
CA THR A 12 -58.79 -28.07 31.32
C THR A 12 -58.20 -26.69 31.20
N ILE A 13 -56.99 -26.54 31.74
CA ILE A 13 -55.85 -25.71 31.32
C ILE A 13 -54.93 -25.76 32.56
N PHE A 14 -54.23 -26.87 32.73
CA PHE A 14 -52.93 -26.80 33.38
C PHE A 14 -52.04 -26.10 32.35
N PRO A 15 -51.41 -24.95 32.64
CA PRO A 15 -50.24 -24.59 31.87
C PRO A 15 -49.28 -25.79 32.05
N ILE A 16 -48.82 -26.34 30.94
CA ILE A 16 -47.66 -27.24 30.96
C ILE A 16 -46.57 -26.41 31.62
N PHE A 17 -46.37 -26.63 32.92
CA PHE A 17 -45.17 -26.20 33.60
C PHE A 17 -44.06 -26.98 32.92
N VAL A 18 -43.41 -26.32 31.96
CA VAL A 18 -42.14 -26.80 31.44
C VAL A 18 -41.23 -26.86 32.66
N TRP A 19 -40.73 -28.05 32.97
CA TRP A 19 -39.78 -28.26 34.05
C TRP A 19 -38.50 -27.49 33.71
N GLY A 20 -38.44 -26.21 34.10
CA GLY A 20 -37.19 -25.53 34.35
C GLY A 20 -36.61 -26.17 35.60
N GLN A 21 -35.69 -27.11 35.42
CA GLN A 21 -35.08 -27.85 36.53
C GLN A 21 -34.32 -26.87 37.43
N ALA A 22 -34.60 -26.92 38.74
CA ALA A 22 -34.04 -26.01 39.73
C ALA A 22 -32.59 -26.36 40.10
N ASN A 23 -31.82 -25.28 40.20
CA ASN A 23 -30.42 -25.14 40.60
C ASN A 23 -30.00 -25.98 41.82
N THR A 24 -29.03 -26.89 41.59
CA THR A 24 -27.98 -27.20 42.58
C THR A 24 -26.57 -26.97 42.02
N SER A 25 -26.49 -26.46 40.80
CA SER A 25 -25.29 -26.03 40.10
C SER A 25 -25.71 -24.92 39.15
N THR A 26 -24.92 -23.86 39.03
CA THR A 26 -25.08 -22.62 38.23
C THR A 26 -25.33 -22.78 36.71
N LEU A 27 -25.96 -23.88 36.30
CA LEU A 27 -26.30 -24.25 34.93
C LEU A 27 -27.76 -23.89 34.66
N THR A 28 -28.01 -23.20 33.55
CA THR A 28 -29.36 -22.99 33.02
C THR A 28 -29.53 -23.81 31.75
N SER A 29 -30.41 -24.81 31.73
CA SER A 29 -30.67 -25.60 30.51
C SER A 29 -32.16 -25.71 30.18
N TYR A 30 -32.49 -25.63 28.89
CA TYR A 30 -33.84 -25.76 28.36
C TYR A 30 -33.83 -26.54 27.04
N GLY A 31 -34.73 -27.51 26.90
CA GLY A 31 -34.87 -28.36 25.72
C GLY A 31 -34.51 -29.82 25.97
N TYR A 32 -34.99 -30.72 25.10
CA TYR A 32 -34.82 -32.16 25.26
C TYR A 32 -33.33 -32.56 25.22
N ASN A 33 -32.86 -33.23 26.29
CA ASN A 33 -31.45 -33.61 26.48
C ASN A 33 -30.45 -32.44 26.34
N SER A 34 -30.88 -31.23 26.69
CA SER A 34 -30.01 -30.06 26.78
C SER A 34 -29.23 -30.08 28.09
N GLY A 35 -27.92 -29.84 28.04
CA GLY A 35 -27.15 -29.49 29.23
C GLY A 35 -27.14 -30.51 30.35
N VAL A 36 -26.44 -31.62 30.18
CA VAL A 36 -26.38 -32.70 31.19
C VAL A 36 -25.43 -32.38 32.37
N SER A 37 -24.54 -31.39 32.21
CA SER A 37 -23.62 -30.85 33.23
C SER A 37 -23.03 -29.52 32.70
N GLY A 38 -22.22 -28.82 33.49
CA GLY A 38 -21.44 -27.64 33.07
C GLY A 38 -21.71 -26.43 33.95
N LEU A 39 -20.74 -26.05 34.78
CA LEU A 39 -20.91 -24.92 35.72
C LEU A 39 -20.96 -23.58 34.97
N TYR A 40 -21.71 -22.62 35.51
CA TYR A 40 -21.85 -21.26 34.97
C TYR A 40 -22.23 -21.20 33.48
N SER A 41 -22.99 -22.19 32.99
CA SER A 41 -23.31 -22.34 31.57
C SER A 41 -24.81 -22.15 31.30
N SER A 42 -25.16 -21.81 30.06
CA SER A 42 -26.52 -21.58 29.59
C SER A 42 -26.77 -22.31 28.28
N TYR A 43 -27.70 -23.26 28.25
CA TYR A 43 -27.95 -24.15 27.11
C TYR A 43 -29.43 -24.19 26.69
N PHE A 44 -29.74 -23.71 25.49
CA PHE A 44 -31.09 -23.64 24.97
C PHE A 44 -31.22 -24.39 23.64
N GLY A 45 -31.97 -25.49 23.61
CA GLY A 45 -32.22 -26.28 22.40
C GLY A 45 -32.19 -27.79 22.62
N ILE A 46 -32.53 -28.56 21.59
CA ILE A 46 -32.50 -30.03 21.65
C ILE A 46 -31.04 -30.50 21.53
N TYR A 47 -30.59 -31.33 22.47
CA TYR A 47 -29.23 -31.89 22.53
C TYR A 47 -28.10 -30.85 22.57
N THR A 48 -28.41 -29.63 23.00
CA THR A 48 -27.44 -28.54 23.15
C THR A 48 -26.52 -28.83 24.33
N GLY A 49 -25.20 -28.73 24.14
CA GLY A 49 -24.22 -29.02 25.21
C GLY A 49 -24.31 -30.43 25.80
N LYS A 50 -24.79 -31.42 25.04
CA LYS A 50 -25.08 -32.77 25.57
C LYS A 50 -23.87 -33.48 26.16
N ALA A 51 -22.66 -33.25 25.64
CA ALA A 51 -21.43 -33.86 26.15
C ALA A 51 -20.73 -33.03 27.24
N ALA A 52 -21.30 -31.91 27.66
CA ALA A 52 -20.70 -31.07 28.69
C ALA A 52 -20.50 -31.85 29.99
N THR A 53 -19.36 -31.60 30.67
CA THR A 53 -18.95 -32.24 31.92
C THR A 53 -18.91 -31.22 33.05
N SER A 54 -18.59 -31.62 34.29
CA SER A 54 -18.47 -30.67 35.41
C SER A 54 -17.32 -29.68 35.24
N SER A 55 -16.31 -30.01 34.41
CA SER A 55 -15.21 -29.12 34.04
C SER A 55 -15.51 -28.21 32.84
N SER A 56 -16.64 -28.40 32.15
CA SER A 56 -17.05 -27.62 30.99
C SER A 56 -17.80 -26.36 31.43
N THR A 57 -17.08 -25.27 31.70
CA THR A 57 -17.62 -24.09 32.38
C THR A 57 -17.82 -22.89 31.46
N ASN A 58 -18.65 -21.93 31.88
CA ASN A 58 -18.79 -20.61 31.24
C ASN A 58 -19.23 -20.67 29.75
N ASN A 59 -20.08 -21.63 29.39
CA ASN A 59 -20.52 -21.82 28.00
C ASN A 59 -21.92 -21.24 27.76
N VAL A 60 -22.15 -20.60 26.61
CA VAL A 60 -23.48 -20.10 26.19
C VAL A 60 -23.86 -20.71 24.86
N PHE A 61 -24.76 -21.69 24.87
CA PHE A 61 -25.20 -22.36 23.65
C PHE A 61 -26.69 -22.19 23.38
N PHE A 62 -27.02 -21.89 22.13
CA PHE A 62 -28.38 -21.74 21.65
C PHE A 62 -28.55 -22.43 20.29
N GLY A 63 -29.58 -23.24 20.13
CA GLY A 63 -29.92 -23.95 18.90
C GLY A 63 -29.68 -25.45 18.98
N MET A 64 -30.48 -26.20 18.22
CA MET A 64 -30.43 -27.67 18.17
C MET A 64 -29.02 -28.15 17.82
N TYR A 65 -28.49 -29.08 18.63
CA TYR A 65 -27.15 -29.65 18.51
C TYR A 65 -25.98 -28.65 18.64
N SER A 66 -26.21 -27.43 19.11
CA SER A 66 -25.14 -26.47 19.37
C SER A 66 -24.22 -27.02 20.48
N GLY A 67 -22.91 -27.08 20.21
CA GLY A 67 -21.91 -27.60 21.14
C GLY A 67 -22.13 -29.06 21.56
N LEU A 68 -22.76 -29.89 20.73
CA LEU A 68 -23.18 -31.25 21.15
C LEU A 68 -22.05 -32.08 21.76
N LYS A 69 -20.85 -32.05 21.17
CA LYS A 69 -19.70 -32.86 21.61
C LYS A 69 -18.74 -32.16 22.57
N THR A 70 -19.01 -30.91 22.95
CA THR A 70 -17.99 -30.10 23.64
C THR A 70 -17.87 -30.48 25.11
N THR A 71 -16.64 -30.72 25.51
CA THR A 71 -16.16 -30.76 26.88
C THR A 71 -15.33 -29.52 27.23
N GLY A 72 -15.11 -28.62 26.27
CA GLY A 72 -14.41 -27.35 26.43
C GLY A 72 -15.20 -26.29 27.21
N SER A 73 -14.51 -25.20 27.55
CA SER A 73 -15.03 -24.11 28.36
C SER A 73 -14.95 -22.77 27.62
N GLU A 74 -15.74 -21.81 28.08
CA GLU A 74 -15.70 -20.41 27.62
C GLU A 74 -16.05 -20.24 26.14
N ASN A 75 -17.00 -21.03 25.67
CA ASN A 75 -17.51 -20.98 24.30
C ASN A 75 -18.89 -20.33 24.21
N THR A 76 -19.14 -19.55 23.16
CA THR A 76 -20.46 -19.02 22.79
C THR A 76 -20.90 -19.58 21.45
N PHE A 77 -21.90 -20.46 21.40
CA PHE A 77 -22.37 -21.13 20.18
C PHE A 77 -23.86 -20.87 19.93
N ILE A 78 -24.19 -20.07 18.93
CA ILE A 78 -25.55 -19.66 18.60
C ILE A 78 -25.88 -20.10 17.17
N GLY A 79 -26.78 -21.06 17.02
CA GLY A 79 -27.22 -21.59 15.73
C GLY A 79 -27.34 -23.10 15.74
N ARG A 80 -28.11 -23.65 14.79
CA ARG A 80 -28.24 -25.11 14.65
C ARG A 80 -26.88 -25.71 14.32
N SER A 81 -26.43 -26.66 15.14
CA SER A 81 -25.17 -27.39 14.99
C SER A 81 -23.92 -26.48 14.95
N ALA A 82 -23.97 -25.29 15.53
CA ALA A 82 -22.78 -24.47 15.76
C ALA A 82 -21.83 -25.22 16.73
N GLY A 83 -20.54 -25.33 16.37
CA GLY A 83 -19.55 -26.04 17.18
C GLY A 83 -19.87 -27.52 17.43
N PHE A 84 -20.65 -28.19 16.57
CA PHE A 84 -21.16 -29.55 16.79
C PHE A 84 -20.08 -30.57 17.18
N ASN A 85 -18.96 -30.59 16.45
CA ASN A 85 -17.85 -31.53 16.69
C ASN A 85 -16.76 -30.96 17.61
N ASN A 86 -16.94 -29.79 18.21
CA ASN A 86 -15.99 -29.28 19.19
C ASN A 86 -15.95 -30.25 20.37
N THR A 87 -14.76 -30.71 20.72
CA THR A 87 -14.48 -31.61 21.84
C THR A 87 -13.82 -30.80 22.95
N THR A 88 -12.52 -30.49 22.84
CA THR A 88 -11.76 -29.80 23.91
C THR A 88 -11.51 -28.32 23.64
N GLY A 89 -11.89 -27.81 22.46
CA GLY A 89 -11.62 -26.43 22.08
C GLY A 89 -12.38 -25.42 22.95
N GLY A 90 -11.67 -24.47 23.54
CA GLY A 90 -12.24 -23.39 24.36
C GLY A 90 -12.12 -22.01 23.71
N TYR A 91 -12.74 -21.00 24.34
CA TYR A 91 -12.66 -19.60 23.90
C TYR A 91 -13.20 -19.30 22.50
N ASN A 92 -14.14 -20.10 22.00
CA ASN A 92 -14.67 -19.92 20.65
C ASN A 92 -16.01 -19.19 20.66
N THR A 93 -16.23 -18.29 19.69
CA THR A 93 -17.51 -17.62 19.44
C THR A 93 -18.02 -18.02 18.06
N TYR A 94 -19.04 -18.88 18.00
CA TYR A 94 -19.67 -19.33 16.74
C TYR A 94 -21.12 -18.87 16.66
N VAL A 95 -21.45 -18.04 15.67
CA VAL A 95 -22.79 -17.51 15.47
C VAL A 95 -23.24 -17.79 14.04
N GLY A 96 -24.18 -18.70 13.87
CA GLY A 96 -24.74 -19.12 12.60
C GLY A 96 -24.99 -20.62 12.54
N THR A 97 -25.93 -21.04 11.70
CA THR A 97 -26.15 -22.48 11.43
C THR A 97 -24.86 -23.08 10.88
N TRP A 98 -24.40 -24.17 11.49
CA TRP A 98 -23.18 -24.90 11.12
C TRP A 98 -21.86 -24.11 11.20
N ALA A 99 -21.84 -22.97 11.91
CA ALA A 99 -20.59 -22.25 12.15
C ALA A 99 -19.63 -23.11 12.98
N GLY A 100 -18.38 -23.28 12.51
CA GLY A 100 -17.35 -24.08 13.17
C GLY A 100 -17.70 -25.56 13.36
N GLN A 101 -18.59 -26.15 12.55
CA GLN A 101 -19.15 -27.48 12.80
C GLN A 101 -18.09 -28.57 12.99
N ASN A 102 -17.02 -28.59 12.18
CA ASN A 102 -15.97 -29.61 12.24
C ASN A 102 -14.74 -29.21 13.08
N ASN A 103 -14.80 -28.08 13.77
CA ASN A 103 -13.71 -27.69 14.65
C ASN A 103 -13.70 -28.63 15.86
N SER A 104 -12.67 -29.49 15.98
CA SER A 104 -12.58 -30.49 17.05
C SER A 104 -11.90 -29.96 18.31
N SER A 105 -10.72 -29.34 18.18
CA SER A 105 -9.91 -28.88 19.32
C SER A 105 -9.37 -27.46 19.14
N GLY A 106 -9.78 -26.76 18.08
CA GLY A 106 -9.38 -25.39 17.83
C GLY A 106 -9.90 -24.45 18.91
N LEU A 107 -9.08 -23.48 19.27
CA LEU A 107 -9.37 -22.53 20.35
C LEU A 107 -9.25 -21.09 19.87
N ARG A 108 -9.93 -20.18 20.56
CA ARG A 108 -9.88 -18.72 20.29
C ARG A 108 -10.28 -18.35 18.86
N ASN A 109 -11.30 -19.01 18.33
CA ASN A 109 -11.86 -18.70 17.02
C ASN A 109 -13.15 -17.87 17.13
N THR A 110 -13.35 -16.93 16.22
CA THR A 110 -14.59 -16.14 16.09
C THR A 110 -15.18 -16.35 14.71
N PHE A 111 -16.27 -17.13 14.61
CA PHE A 111 -16.97 -17.41 13.36
C PHE A 111 -18.39 -16.84 13.40
N ILE A 112 -18.71 -15.95 12.48
CA ILE A 112 -20.01 -15.28 12.41
C ILE A 112 -20.54 -15.41 10.98
N GLY A 113 -21.60 -16.19 10.80
CA GLY A 113 -22.24 -16.46 9.51
C GLY A 113 -22.58 -17.94 9.33
N ASN A 114 -23.61 -18.24 8.55
CA ASN A 114 -23.93 -19.63 8.19
C ASN A 114 -22.75 -20.27 7.47
N LEU A 115 -22.36 -21.49 7.88
CA LEU A 115 -21.22 -22.25 7.33
C LEU A 115 -19.85 -21.58 7.49
N SER A 116 -19.73 -20.49 8.25
CA SER A 116 -18.43 -19.86 8.54
C SER A 116 -17.51 -20.85 9.27
N GLY A 117 -16.28 -21.02 8.79
CA GLY A 117 -15.31 -21.96 9.35
C GLY A 117 -15.76 -23.42 9.40
N TYR A 118 -16.66 -23.86 8.52
CA TYR A 118 -17.27 -25.18 8.59
C TYR A 118 -16.27 -26.34 8.74
N LYS A 119 -15.19 -26.36 7.94
CA LYS A 119 -14.12 -27.37 8.00
C LYS A 119 -12.91 -26.95 8.84
N ASN A 120 -12.99 -25.84 9.57
CA ASN A 120 -11.83 -25.33 10.28
C ASN A 120 -11.38 -26.26 11.40
N THR A 121 -10.08 -26.53 11.45
CA THR A 121 -9.43 -27.30 12.52
C THR A 121 -8.38 -26.51 13.29
N GLY A 122 -8.10 -25.27 12.87
CA GLY A 122 -7.10 -24.39 13.47
C GLY A 122 -7.63 -23.57 14.64
N SER A 123 -6.76 -22.68 15.13
CA SER A 123 -7.00 -21.78 16.26
C SER A 123 -6.74 -20.33 15.87
N TYR A 124 -7.19 -19.37 16.68
CA TYR A 124 -6.91 -17.94 16.48
C TYR A 124 -7.44 -17.36 15.15
N ASN A 125 -8.53 -17.90 14.64
CA ASN A 125 -9.13 -17.47 13.38
C ASN A 125 -10.33 -16.55 13.58
N VAL A 126 -10.53 -15.61 12.66
CA VAL A 126 -11.70 -14.72 12.62
C VAL A 126 -12.35 -14.82 11.25
N PHE A 127 -13.52 -15.46 11.16
CA PHE A 127 -14.27 -15.63 9.91
C PHE A 127 -15.65 -14.99 9.98
N ILE A 128 -15.95 -14.05 9.08
CA ILE A 128 -17.19 -13.27 9.11
C ILE A 128 -17.85 -13.28 7.73
N GLY A 129 -19.09 -13.78 7.70
CA GLY A 129 -20.01 -13.85 6.56
C GLY A 129 -20.36 -15.28 6.12
N PHE A 130 -21.26 -15.40 5.14
CA PHE A 130 -21.74 -16.70 4.65
C PHE A 130 -20.60 -17.51 4.05
N SER A 131 -20.36 -18.71 4.59
CA SER A 131 -19.28 -19.62 4.14
C SER A 131 -17.86 -19.02 4.18
N ALA A 132 -17.63 -17.94 4.93
CA ALA A 132 -16.29 -17.37 5.13
C ALA A 132 -15.36 -18.41 5.76
N GLY A 133 -14.17 -18.61 5.17
CA GLY A 133 -13.19 -19.59 5.66
C GLY A 133 -13.69 -21.05 5.64
N TYR A 134 -14.69 -21.40 4.82
CA TYR A 134 -15.32 -22.72 4.83
C TYR A 134 -14.33 -23.90 4.78
N ASN A 135 -13.31 -23.81 3.91
CA ASN A 135 -12.26 -24.83 3.73
C ASN A 135 -10.94 -24.48 4.45
N GLU A 136 -10.85 -23.39 5.20
CA GLU A 136 -9.60 -22.97 5.86
C GLU A 136 -9.35 -23.85 7.08
N THR A 137 -8.19 -24.53 7.12
CA THR A 137 -7.81 -25.48 8.19
C THR A 137 -6.66 -24.99 9.06
N GLY A 138 -5.97 -23.93 8.64
CA GLY A 138 -4.88 -23.29 9.35
C GLY A 138 -5.33 -22.41 10.52
N SER A 139 -4.34 -21.83 11.19
CA SER A 139 -4.51 -20.92 12.33
C SER A 139 -4.11 -19.50 11.96
N ASN A 140 -4.51 -18.52 12.79
CA ASN A 140 -4.15 -17.10 12.64
C ASN A 140 -4.67 -16.45 11.34
N LYS A 141 -5.84 -16.85 10.86
CA LYS A 141 -6.43 -16.36 9.60
C LYS A 141 -7.61 -15.42 9.86
N LEU A 142 -7.69 -14.36 9.05
CA LEU A 142 -8.85 -13.47 8.94
C LEU A 142 -9.51 -13.68 7.58
N TYR A 143 -10.82 -13.97 7.57
CA TYR A 143 -11.65 -13.99 6.36
C TYR A 143 -12.89 -13.14 6.60
N ILE A 144 -13.11 -12.14 5.76
CA ILE A 144 -14.40 -11.43 5.68
C ILE A 144 -14.89 -11.58 4.24
N ASP A 145 -15.91 -12.42 4.06
CA ASP A 145 -16.49 -12.72 2.75
C ASP A 145 -17.91 -13.29 2.92
N ASN A 146 -18.72 -13.26 1.87
CA ASN A 146 -20.03 -13.89 1.82
C ASN A 146 -20.06 -15.13 0.91
N SER A 147 -18.91 -15.75 0.65
CA SER A 147 -18.76 -16.96 -0.15
C SER A 147 -17.58 -17.82 0.32
N SER A 148 -17.57 -19.09 -0.11
CA SER A 148 -16.39 -19.96 0.05
C SER A 148 -15.39 -19.71 -1.07
N THR A 149 -14.36 -18.91 -0.79
CA THR A 149 -13.33 -18.51 -1.75
C THR A 149 -11.92 -18.57 -1.14
N THR A 150 -10.89 -18.69 -1.99
CA THR A 150 -9.48 -18.54 -1.59
C THR A 150 -9.02 -17.08 -1.63
N LEU A 151 -9.80 -16.18 -2.22
CA LEU A 151 -9.54 -14.74 -2.31
C LEU A 151 -10.71 -13.97 -1.66
N PRO A 152 -10.83 -13.98 -0.32
CA PRO A 152 -11.93 -13.30 0.35
C PRO A 152 -11.85 -11.79 0.21
N LEU A 153 -12.95 -11.04 0.27
CA LEU A 153 -12.95 -9.57 0.16
C LEU A 153 -11.87 -8.93 1.07
N ILE A 154 -11.78 -9.40 2.31
CA ILE A 154 -10.65 -9.11 3.21
C ILE A 154 -10.05 -10.44 3.67
N TYR A 155 -8.76 -10.63 3.37
CA TYR A 155 -7.91 -11.69 3.92
C TYR A 155 -6.95 -11.08 4.95
N GLY A 156 -6.56 -11.85 5.95
CA GLY A 156 -5.43 -11.49 6.79
C GLY A 156 -4.75 -12.71 7.41
N ASP A 157 -3.51 -12.49 7.82
CA ASP A 157 -2.70 -13.47 8.52
C ASP A 157 -2.06 -12.81 9.75
N PHE A 158 -2.61 -13.11 10.93
CA PHE A 158 -2.16 -12.58 12.21
C PHE A 158 -0.76 -13.07 12.61
N SER A 159 -0.22 -14.11 11.96
CA SER A 159 1.16 -14.57 12.24
C SER A 159 2.22 -13.70 11.56
N THR A 160 1.83 -12.94 10.54
CA THR A 160 2.73 -12.08 9.75
C THR A 160 2.28 -10.61 9.78
N ASP A 161 1.33 -10.27 10.65
CA ASP A 161 0.69 -8.95 10.72
C ASP A 161 0.22 -8.43 9.35
N MET A 162 -0.29 -9.34 8.52
CA MET A 162 -0.64 -9.04 7.13
C MET A 162 -2.14 -8.92 6.92
N ILE A 163 -2.54 -7.88 6.17
CA ILE A 163 -3.89 -7.72 5.63
C ILE A 163 -3.82 -7.59 4.10
N ALA A 164 -4.70 -8.30 3.40
CA ALA A 164 -4.87 -8.21 1.96
C ALA A 164 -6.33 -7.86 1.63
N LEU A 165 -6.48 -6.86 0.76
CA LEU A 165 -7.76 -6.39 0.24
C LEU A 165 -7.91 -6.92 -1.19
N ASN A 166 -8.73 -7.95 -1.39
CA ASN A 166 -8.86 -8.61 -2.70
C ASN A 166 -9.91 -7.93 -3.61
N GLY A 167 -10.48 -6.81 -3.16
CA GLY A 167 -11.38 -5.95 -3.93
C GLY A 167 -10.76 -4.58 -4.25
N ARG A 168 -11.61 -3.62 -4.64
CA ARG A 168 -11.22 -2.21 -4.82
C ARG A 168 -11.40 -1.44 -3.52
N VAL A 169 -10.46 -0.55 -3.21
CA VAL A 169 -10.44 0.32 -2.03
C VAL A 169 -10.78 1.75 -2.45
N GLY A 170 -11.97 2.22 -2.07
CA GLY A 170 -12.38 3.60 -2.26
C GLY A 170 -12.18 4.42 -0.98
N ILE A 171 -11.45 5.53 -1.07
CA ILE A 171 -11.39 6.56 -0.02
C ILE A 171 -12.22 7.74 -0.50
N LYS A 172 -13.29 8.08 0.25
CA LYS A 172 -14.31 9.09 -0.10
C LYS A 172 -15.06 8.82 -1.42
N THR A 173 -15.16 7.55 -1.83
CA THR A 173 -15.96 7.11 -2.97
C THR A 173 -16.48 5.70 -2.75
N ASN A 174 -17.72 5.45 -3.16
CA ASN A 174 -18.32 4.10 -3.13
C ASN A 174 -18.18 3.38 -4.47
N ASN A 175 -17.72 4.07 -5.53
CA ASN A 175 -17.52 3.54 -6.87
C ASN A 175 -16.06 3.75 -7.31
N PRO A 176 -15.12 3.00 -6.72
CA PRO A 176 -13.71 3.10 -7.08
C PRO A 176 -13.48 2.67 -8.54
N SER A 177 -12.85 3.53 -9.35
CA SER A 177 -12.50 3.23 -10.76
C SER A 177 -11.18 2.49 -10.92
N ALA A 178 -10.38 2.42 -9.85
CA ALA A 178 -9.11 1.71 -9.76
C ALA A 178 -9.07 0.84 -8.49
N THR A 179 -8.05 -0.01 -8.35
CA THR A 179 -7.84 -0.86 -7.15
C THR A 179 -7.69 -0.02 -5.88
N LEU A 180 -7.04 1.14 -5.95
CA LEU A 180 -7.05 2.16 -4.91
C LEU A 180 -7.50 3.48 -5.52
N HIS A 181 -8.65 4.01 -5.10
CA HIS A 181 -9.19 5.29 -5.58
C HIS A 181 -9.39 6.25 -4.40
N ILE A 182 -8.59 7.31 -4.34
CA ILE A 182 -8.76 8.42 -3.40
C ILE A 182 -9.50 9.55 -4.11
N ASN A 183 -10.77 9.73 -3.78
CA ASN A 183 -11.56 10.85 -4.27
C ASN A 183 -11.29 12.09 -3.39
N GLN A 184 -10.71 13.15 -3.97
CA GLN A 184 -10.40 14.39 -3.25
C GLN A 184 -9.48 14.21 -2.02
N GLY A 185 -8.23 13.82 -2.29
CA GLY A 185 -7.15 13.70 -1.32
C GLY A 185 -5.85 13.26 -1.98
N MET A 186 -4.76 13.26 -1.20
CA MET A 186 -3.46 12.72 -1.60
C MET A 186 -3.12 11.52 -0.72
N LEU A 187 -2.49 10.50 -1.29
CA LEU A 187 -1.92 9.41 -0.50
C LEU A 187 -0.61 9.89 0.14
N LEU A 188 -0.58 10.01 1.47
CA LEU A 188 0.66 10.25 2.21
C LEU A 188 1.33 8.91 2.50
N MET A 189 2.53 8.71 1.97
CA MET A 189 3.36 7.52 2.22
C MET A 189 4.66 7.95 2.88
N THR A 190 5.04 7.31 3.99
CA THR A 190 6.33 7.51 4.65
C THR A 190 7.10 6.19 4.60
N GLY A 191 8.39 6.24 4.23
CA GLY A 191 9.24 5.05 4.13
C GLY A 191 8.76 3.98 3.14
N SER A 192 7.89 4.32 2.20
CA SER A 192 7.27 3.38 1.26
C SER A 192 7.39 3.88 -0.19
N SER A 193 7.45 2.96 -1.16
CA SER A 193 7.52 3.29 -2.59
C SER A 193 6.27 2.80 -3.33
N PHE A 194 5.76 3.58 -4.28
CA PHE A 194 4.88 3.03 -5.31
C PHE A 194 5.70 2.14 -6.26
N ASN A 195 5.44 0.84 -6.24
CA ASN A 195 6.02 -0.11 -7.19
C ASN A 195 4.92 -0.56 -8.15
N GLY A 196 4.92 -0.03 -9.37
CA GLY A 196 4.13 -0.60 -10.47
C GLY A 196 5.02 -1.54 -11.29
N GLU A 197 4.75 -2.84 -11.25
CA GLU A 197 5.30 -3.75 -12.25
C GLU A 197 4.45 -3.62 -13.52
N ASN A 198 4.96 -2.93 -14.55
CA ASN A 198 4.36 -2.99 -15.87
C ASN A 198 4.89 -4.21 -16.64
N TRP A 199 4.02 -4.81 -17.45
CA TRP A 199 4.35 -5.85 -18.43
C TRP A 199 5.51 -5.34 -19.30
N ASN A 200 6.66 -6.02 -19.27
CA ASN A 200 8.01 -5.67 -19.81
C ASN A 200 9.07 -5.18 -18.81
N GLY A 201 8.77 -5.02 -17.52
CA GLY A 201 9.79 -4.78 -16.49
C GLY A 201 10.27 -3.32 -16.35
N ASP A 202 9.61 -2.38 -17.02
CA ASP A 202 9.82 -0.95 -16.77
C ASP A 202 9.05 -0.52 -15.51
N VAL A 203 9.77 -0.13 -14.45
CA VAL A 203 9.18 0.21 -13.15
C VAL A 203 9.31 1.70 -12.88
N ALA A 204 8.24 2.47 -13.14
CA ALA A 204 8.13 3.83 -12.61
C ALA A 204 7.96 3.75 -11.08
N ARG A 205 9.03 4.04 -10.33
CA ARG A 205 8.99 4.10 -8.86
C ARG A 205 8.96 5.54 -8.38
N ILE A 206 7.77 6.06 -8.07
CA ILE A 206 7.69 7.32 -7.32
C ILE A 206 8.09 7.02 -5.87
N LEU A 207 9.37 7.25 -5.57
CA LEU A 207 9.89 7.27 -4.20
C LEU A 207 9.65 8.66 -3.62
N VAL A 208 8.76 8.75 -2.64
CA VAL A 208 8.68 9.91 -1.72
C VAL A 208 9.46 9.52 -0.48
N ASP A 209 10.80 9.59 -0.56
CA ASP A 209 11.66 9.13 0.52
C ASP A 209 11.93 10.24 1.55
N ALA A 210 11.27 10.11 2.70
CA ALA A 210 11.58 10.84 3.93
C ALA A 210 12.20 9.88 4.97
N GLY A 211 13.35 9.26 4.66
CA GLY A 211 14.16 8.45 5.58
C GLY A 211 15.54 9.07 5.91
N PRO A 212 16.14 8.82 7.08
CA PRO A 212 17.06 9.74 7.78
C PRO A 212 18.53 9.74 7.32
N SER A 213 18.88 9.24 6.14
CA SER A 213 20.30 9.12 5.74
C SER A 213 20.57 9.57 4.30
N THR A 214 21.05 10.81 4.18
CA THR A 214 21.99 11.33 3.15
C THR A 214 21.70 10.94 1.70
N GLY A 215 20.87 11.72 1.00
CA GLY A 215 20.82 11.69 -0.49
C GLY A 215 19.44 11.75 -1.13
N HIS A 216 18.51 12.50 -0.55
CA HIS A 216 17.09 12.51 -0.95
C HIS A 216 16.89 12.85 -2.43
N ASN A 217 16.23 11.93 -3.15
CA ASN A 217 15.60 12.20 -4.43
C ASN A 217 14.10 12.36 -4.19
N PHE A 218 13.56 13.50 -4.63
CA PHE A 218 12.14 13.84 -4.56
C PHE A 218 11.30 13.03 -5.56
N LEU A 219 11.91 12.65 -6.70
CA LEU A 219 11.27 11.87 -7.75
C LEU A 219 12.33 11.04 -8.48
N ARG A 220 12.04 9.78 -8.80
CA ARG A 220 12.94 8.90 -9.54
C ARG A 220 12.15 8.09 -10.58
N PHE A 221 12.65 8.04 -11.81
CA PHE A 221 12.17 7.16 -12.86
C PHE A 221 13.31 6.19 -13.21
N LYS A 222 13.02 4.89 -13.21
CA LYS A 222 14.00 3.85 -13.52
C LYS A 222 13.41 2.79 -14.42
N ASN A 223 14.28 2.06 -15.10
CA ASN A 223 13.94 0.83 -15.83
C ASN A 223 14.97 -0.26 -15.49
N ASN A 224 14.92 -1.39 -16.20
CA ASN A 224 15.89 -2.48 -16.05
C ASN A 224 17.34 -2.06 -16.34
N ASN A 225 17.54 -0.96 -17.08
CA ASN A 225 18.86 -0.40 -17.40
C ASN A 225 19.33 0.65 -16.37
N GLY A 226 18.63 0.81 -15.24
CA GLY A 226 18.99 1.72 -14.15
C GLY A 226 18.12 2.97 -14.06
N THR A 227 18.61 3.97 -13.31
CA THR A 227 17.88 5.23 -13.13
C THR A 227 17.96 6.07 -14.40
N GLN A 228 16.82 6.43 -14.95
CA GLN A 228 16.72 7.23 -16.18
C GLN A 228 16.64 8.72 -15.87
N VAL A 229 15.81 9.09 -14.88
CA VAL A 229 15.65 10.47 -14.43
C VAL A 229 15.51 10.51 -12.92
N PHE A 230 16.15 11.45 -12.25
CA PHE A 230 15.85 11.74 -10.84
C PHE A 230 15.99 13.21 -10.49
N ILE A 231 15.15 13.66 -9.56
CA ILE A 231 15.15 15.01 -9.01
C ILE A 231 15.64 14.91 -7.58
N THR A 232 16.67 15.67 -7.23
CA THR A 232 17.20 15.75 -5.87
C THR A 232 16.44 16.77 -5.03
N SER A 233 16.53 16.64 -3.70
CA SER A 233 15.91 17.57 -2.74
C SER A 233 16.35 19.03 -2.89
N ASN A 234 17.52 19.30 -3.47
CA ASN A 234 17.98 20.66 -3.78
C ASN A 234 17.60 21.13 -5.20
N GLY A 235 16.68 20.42 -5.86
CA GLY A 235 16.09 20.83 -7.14
C GLY A 235 16.90 20.47 -8.38
N LYS A 236 18.02 19.75 -8.27
CA LYS A 236 18.77 19.30 -9.45
C LYS A 236 18.07 18.13 -10.13
N ILE A 237 17.99 18.20 -11.45
CA ILE A 237 17.49 17.13 -12.33
C ILE A 237 18.70 16.42 -12.93
N PHE A 238 18.72 15.09 -12.81
CA PHE A 238 19.69 14.21 -13.46
C PHE A 238 18.93 13.36 -14.46
N CYS A 239 19.35 13.43 -15.72
CA CYS A 239 18.75 12.67 -16.82
C CYS A 239 19.81 12.41 -17.90
N ASN A 240 19.61 11.36 -18.70
CA ASN A 240 20.51 11.02 -19.80
C ASN A 240 20.36 11.97 -20.99
N ALA A 241 19.12 12.30 -21.37
CA ALA A 241 18.81 13.19 -22.49
C ALA A 241 17.51 13.95 -22.22
N ILE A 242 17.38 15.13 -22.82
CA ILE A 242 16.16 15.94 -22.83
C ILE A 242 15.81 16.17 -24.30
N GLU A 243 14.69 15.59 -24.73
CA GLU A 243 14.09 15.87 -26.04
C GLU A 243 12.94 16.86 -25.82
N THR A 244 13.05 18.04 -26.40
CA THR A 244 12.09 19.15 -26.23
C THR A 244 12.13 20.07 -27.44
N THR A 245 11.03 20.79 -27.68
CA THR A 245 10.95 21.81 -28.72
C THR A 245 11.63 23.11 -28.31
N GLU A 246 11.69 23.40 -27.01
CA GLU A 246 12.25 24.65 -26.47
C GLU A 246 12.85 24.45 -25.08
N ILE A 247 13.91 25.21 -24.78
CA ILE A 247 14.50 25.36 -23.43
C ILE A 247 14.77 26.85 -23.20
N GLU A 248 14.08 27.46 -22.23
CA GLU A 248 14.37 28.81 -21.75
C GLU A 248 15.42 28.77 -20.64
N VAL A 249 16.57 29.40 -20.84
CA VAL A 249 17.64 29.48 -19.83
C VAL A 249 17.71 30.91 -19.29
N LYS A 250 17.17 31.13 -18.08
CA LYS A 250 17.32 32.42 -17.39
C LYS A 250 18.70 32.52 -16.75
N GLN A 251 19.50 33.46 -17.23
CA GLN A 251 20.85 33.69 -16.76
C GLN A 251 20.90 34.96 -15.92
N ASN A 252 21.72 34.95 -14.86
CA ASN A 252 22.00 36.14 -14.04
C ASN A 252 23.38 36.76 -14.38
N VAL A 253 23.88 36.51 -15.59
CA VAL A 253 25.14 37.06 -16.11
C VAL A 253 24.84 38.00 -17.26
N SER A 254 25.57 39.11 -17.36
CA SER A 254 25.45 40.04 -18.48
C SER A 254 25.85 39.33 -19.78
N PHE A 255 25.06 39.53 -20.82
CA PHE A 255 25.47 39.14 -22.18
C PHE A 255 26.71 39.96 -22.58
N PRO A 256 27.59 39.42 -23.45
CA PRO A 256 28.93 39.96 -23.64
C PRO A 256 29.02 41.27 -24.41
N ASP A 257 27.91 41.97 -24.68
CA ASP A 257 27.82 43.26 -25.40
C ASP A 257 28.87 44.31 -24.98
N TYR A 258 29.38 44.23 -23.75
CA TYR A 258 30.50 45.04 -23.27
C TYR A 258 31.78 44.91 -24.12
N VAL A 259 31.92 43.87 -24.95
CA VAL A 259 33.02 43.72 -25.92
C VAL A 259 33.04 44.86 -26.93
N PHE A 260 31.87 45.47 -27.21
CA PHE A 260 31.74 46.60 -28.12
C PHE A 260 31.92 47.97 -27.46
N GLU A 261 32.15 48.04 -26.15
CA GLU A 261 32.42 49.30 -25.47
C GLU A 261 33.83 49.82 -25.81
N ASP A 262 33.98 51.15 -25.94
CA ASP A 262 35.27 51.80 -26.27
C ASP A 262 36.39 51.48 -25.26
N THR A 263 36.02 51.09 -24.04
CA THR A 263 36.96 50.69 -22.98
C THR A 263 37.43 49.24 -23.08
N TYR A 264 36.83 48.43 -23.97
CA TYR A 264 37.18 47.03 -24.14
C TYR A 264 38.57 46.88 -24.76
N LYS A 265 39.44 46.10 -24.11
CA LYS A 265 40.78 45.82 -24.60
C LYS A 265 40.77 44.51 -25.37
N LEU A 266 40.61 44.61 -26.69
CA LEU A 266 40.78 43.46 -27.58
C LEU A 266 42.24 43.01 -27.55
N MET A 267 42.45 41.69 -27.39
CA MET A 267 43.79 41.10 -27.46
C MET A 267 44.33 41.23 -28.90
N ASP A 268 45.64 41.37 -29.09
CA ASP A 268 46.18 41.36 -30.44
C ASP A 268 46.21 39.93 -31.02
N LEU A 269 46.03 39.78 -32.33
CA LEU A 269 46.05 38.49 -33.01
C LEU A 269 47.40 37.77 -32.85
N GLU A 270 48.51 38.49 -32.71
CA GLU A 270 49.81 37.87 -32.42
C GLU A 270 49.82 37.19 -31.04
N ASP A 271 49.25 37.84 -30.03
CA ASP A 271 49.16 37.29 -28.67
C ASP A 271 48.13 36.16 -28.58
N VAL A 272 47.00 36.28 -29.29
CA VAL A 272 46.04 35.18 -29.46
C VAL A 272 46.73 33.97 -30.09
N SER A 273 47.53 34.17 -31.14
CA SER A 273 48.28 33.11 -31.82
C SER A 273 49.28 32.43 -30.89
N LYS A 274 50.08 33.21 -30.13
CA LYS A 274 51.00 32.68 -29.10
C LYS A 274 50.25 31.86 -28.07
N PHE A 275 49.11 32.36 -27.58
CA PHE A 275 48.29 31.65 -26.60
C PHE A 275 47.78 30.31 -27.15
N ILE A 276 47.24 30.29 -28.36
CA ILE A 276 46.73 29.07 -29.01
C ILE A 276 47.86 28.07 -29.24
N GLN A 277 49.03 28.51 -29.68
CA GLN A 277 50.18 27.63 -29.91
C GLN A 277 50.61 26.92 -28.62
N GLN A 278 50.58 27.63 -27.48
CA GLN A 278 50.94 27.10 -26.16
C GLN A 278 49.83 26.24 -25.52
N ASN A 279 48.58 26.72 -25.56
CA ASN A 279 47.49 26.15 -24.76
C ASN A 279 46.52 25.27 -25.55
N LYS A 280 46.56 25.32 -26.89
CA LYS A 280 45.69 24.55 -27.80
C LYS A 280 44.19 24.82 -27.63
N HIS A 281 43.83 25.98 -27.10
CA HIS A 281 42.46 26.48 -27.01
C HIS A 281 42.45 28.02 -27.04
N LEU A 282 41.27 28.62 -27.22
CA LEU A 282 41.11 30.08 -27.19
C LEU A 282 41.29 30.65 -25.77
N PRO A 283 41.74 31.90 -25.63
CA PRO A 283 41.73 32.61 -24.35
C PRO A 283 40.33 32.57 -23.72
N GLU A 284 40.28 32.42 -22.40
CA GLU A 284 39.05 32.36 -21.57
C GLU A 284 38.12 31.15 -21.82
N ILE A 285 38.33 30.38 -22.88
CA ILE A 285 37.64 29.11 -23.09
C ILE A 285 38.42 28.01 -22.34
N PRO A 286 37.80 27.27 -21.41
CA PRO A 286 38.46 26.17 -20.72
C PRO A 286 38.94 25.09 -21.70
N SER A 287 40.08 24.45 -21.38
CA SER A 287 40.55 23.31 -22.18
C SER A 287 39.55 22.14 -22.15
N ALA A 288 39.54 21.33 -23.21
CA ALA A 288 38.68 20.15 -23.32
C ALA A 288 38.83 19.20 -22.11
N LYS A 289 40.05 19.05 -21.60
CA LYS A 289 40.35 18.24 -20.40
C LYS A 289 39.64 18.78 -19.15
N LYS A 290 39.59 20.11 -18.99
CA LYS A 290 38.93 20.76 -17.84
C LYS A 290 37.40 20.63 -17.92
N ILE A 291 36.83 20.76 -19.12
CA ILE A 291 35.39 20.57 -19.34
C ILE A 291 34.98 19.11 -19.10
N ALA A 292 35.77 18.15 -19.58
CA ALA A 292 35.49 16.72 -19.36
C ALA A 292 35.52 16.31 -17.88
N GLN A 293 36.36 16.96 -17.06
CA GLN A 293 36.49 16.66 -15.63
C GLN A 293 35.41 17.33 -14.78
N ASN A 294 35.12 18.61 -15.03
CA ASN A 294 34.31 19.43 -14.12
C ASN A 294 32.93 19.80 -14.69
N GLY A 295 32.69 19.53 -15.97
CA GLY A 295 31.56 20.10 -16.71
C GLY A 295 31.68 21.61 -16.85
N MET A 296 30.69 22.21 -17.53
CA MET A 296 30.51 23.65 -17.63
C MET A 296 29.02 23.94 -17.71
N LYS A 297 28.54 25.01 -17.06
CA LYS A 297 27.12 25.33 -17.11
C LYS A 297 26.76 25.77 -18.53
N LEU A 298 25.58 25.39 -19.02
CA LEU A 298 25.10 25.81 -20.34
C LEU A 298 25.15 27.33 -20.52
N SER A 299 24.76 28.08 -19.48
CA SER A 299 24.84 29.54 -19.46
C SER A 299 26.26 30.07 -19.69
N GLU A 300 27.25 29.50 -19.00
CA GLU A 300 28.65 29.91 -19.10
C GLU A 300 29.22 29.57 -20.49
N ILE A 301 28.86 28.43 -21.07
CA ILE A 301 29.23 28.05 -22.45
C ILE A 301 28.66 29.06 -23.44
N THR A 302 27.35 29.33 -23.37
CA THR A 302 26.68 30.24 -24.31
C THR A 302 27.25 31.65 -24.24
N ASN A 303 27.49 32.17 -23.04
CA ASN A 303 28.07 33.50 -22.86
C ASN A 303 29.51 33.57 -23.38
N SER A 304 30.35 32.57 -23.05
CA SER A 304 31.74 32.53 -23.53
C SER A 304 31.82 32.41 -25.05
N MET A 305 30.93 31.62 -25.67
CA MET A 305 30.84 31.51 -27.13
C MET A 305 30.43 32.83 -27.77
N MET A 306 29.40 33.50 -27.22
CA MET A 306 28.97 34.80 -27.71
C MET A 306 30.09 35.86 -27.60
N LYS A 307 30.82 35.88 -26.48
CA LYS A 307 31.97 36.78 -26.30
C LYS A 307 33.01 36.60 -27.41
N LYS A 308 33.36 35.34 -27.73
CA LYS A 308 34.34 35.05 -28.77
C LYS A 308 33.83 35.37 -30.17
N ILE A 309 32.52 35.24 -30.42
CA ILE A 309 31.90 35.70 -31.66
C ILE A 309 32.03 37.22 -31.80
N GLU A 310 31.76 37.98 -30.75
CA GLU A 310 31.87 39.45 -30.78
C GLU A 310 33.31 39.94 -30.96
N GLU A 311 34.29 39.31 -30.28
CA GLU A 311 35.72 39.59 -30.51
C GLU A 311 36.13 39.26 -31.95
N LEU A 312 35.66 38.14 -32.50
CA LEU A 312 35.92 37.77 -33.90
C LEU A 312 35.33 38.80 -34.86
N THR A 313 34.14 39.33 -34.57
CA THR A 313 33.53 40.40 -35.35
C THR A 313 34.39 41.66 -35.34
N LEU A 314 34.99 42.03 -34.21
CA LEU A 314 35.91 43.18 -34.14
C LEU A 314 37.16 42.97 -35.02
N TYR A 315 37.79 41.79 -34.96
CA TYR A 315 38.94 41.49 -35.84
C TYR A 315 38.57 41.54 -37.32
N ILE A 316 37.37 41.06 -37.69
CA ILE A 316 36.90 41.12 -39.09
C ILE A 316 36.71 42.57 -39.54
N ILE A 317 36.14 43.42 -38.68
CA ILE A 317 35.96 44.85 -38.99
C ILE A 317 37.32 45.53 -39.18
N GLU A 318 38.31 45.21 -38.35
CA GLU A 318 39.68 45.74 -38.49
C GLU A 318 40.36 45.25 -39.77
N LEU A 319 40.19 43.98 -40.11
CA LEU A 319 40.71 43.38 -41.34
C LEU A 319 40.09 44.04 -42.59
N ASP A 320 38.78 44.26 -42.61
CA ASP A 320 38.08 44.94 -43.70
C ASP A 320 38.57 46.38 -43.90
N LYS A 321 38.76 47.12 -42.79
CA LYS A 321 39.37 48.47 -42.83
C LYS A 321 40.77 48.44 -43.43
N THR A 322 41.57 47.46 -43.04
CA THR A 322 42.94 47.29 -43.54
C THR A 322 42.96 46.94 -45.03
N ASN A 323 42.09 46.03 -45.47
CA ASN A 323 41.97 45.64 -46.88
C ASN A 323 41.55 46.81 -47.76
N LYS A 324 40.56 47.61 -47.34
CA LYS A 324 40.14 48.82 -48.08
C LYS A 324 41.29 49.83 -48.21
N LEU A 325 42.06 50.03 -47.14
CA LEU A 325 43.23 50.90 -47.19
C LEU A 325 44.32 50.36 -48.13
N LEU A 326 44.50 49.03 -48.17
CA LEU A 326 45.43 48.39 -49.10
C LEU A 326 44.95 48.53 -50.56
N GLU A 327 43.65 48.37 -50.85
CA GLU A 327 43.07 48.57 -52.17
C GLU A 327 43.23 50.02 -52.64
N GLU A 328 42.97 51.00 -51.78
CA GLU A 328 43.22 52.42 -52.08
C GLU A 328 44.69 52.71 -52.37
N ARG A 329 45.60 52.12 -51.59
CA ARG A 329 47.05 52.25 -51.82
C ARG A 329 47.49 51.62 -53.13
N ILE A 330 46.96 50.45 -53.48
CA ILE A 330 47.24 49.79 -54.76
C ILE A 330 46.78 50.68 -55.90
N LYS A 331 45.55 51.23 -55.82
CA LYS A 331 45.02 52.14 -56.84
C LYS A 331 45.89 53.39 -57.02
N MET A 332 46.40 53.98 -55.94
CA MET A 332 47.30 55.14 -56.01
C MET A 332 48.70 54.81 -56.57
N LEU A 333 49.13 53.55 -56.55
CA LEU A 333 50.41 53.12 -57.11
C LEU A 333 50.29 52.72 -58.60
N GLU A 334 49.07 52.45 -59.07
CA GLU A 334 48.76 52.10 -60.46
C GLU A 334 48.44 53.31 -61.35
N GLU A 335 48.25 54.50 -60.75
CA GLU A 335 48.09 55.81 -61.41
C GLU A 335 49.45 56.53 -61.61
#